data_AF-A0A5J5VIF9-F1
#
_entry.id   AF-A0A5J5VIF9-F1
#
_cell.length_a   1.000
_cell.length_b   1.000
_cell.length_c   1.000
_cell.angle_alpha   90.00
_cell.angle_beta   90.00
_cell.angle_gamma   90.00
#
_symmetry.space_group_name_H-M   'P 1'
#
loop_
_entity.id
_entity.type
_entity.pdbx_description
1 polymer ?
#
loop_
_entity_poly.entity_id
_entity_poly.type
_entity_poly.pdbx_seq_one_letter_code
_entity_poly.pdbx_strand_id
1 'polypeptide(L)'
;MDLCLFKQDIDDLIHEFVESESSTLNDMKRIWLSMKFSYIYEASPSTNLAFFMQSLYAHTISHMVNVDSLTCRLGGLYCLYCLYETQPFKPPFKIYLSLREMEKLKTLVAEAKEMGIKVVYRYCDRAIHLNGLVY
;
A
#
# COMPACT_ATOMS: atom_id res chain seq x y z
N MET A 1 -19.32 -7.74 6.07
CA MET A 1 -18.62 -6.96 5.05
C MET A 1 -17.89 -7.95 4.16
N ASP A 2 -18.13 -7.91 2.85
CA ASP A 2 -17.38 -8.75 1.93
C ASP A 2 -16.04 -8.08 1.62
N LEU A 3 -14.96 -8.63 2.18
CA LEU A 3 -13.61 -8.12 1.95
C LEU A 3 -13.08 -8.47 0.55
N CYS A 4 -13.69 -9.43 -0.14
CA CYS A 4 -13.21 -9.88 -1.45
C CYS A 4 -13.31 -8.77 -2.50
N LEU A 5 -14.36 -7.94 -2.45
CA LEU A 5 -14.54 -6.83 -3.40
C LEU A 5 -13.42 -5.78 -3.26
N PHE A 6 -13.08 -5.38 -2.03
CA PHE A 6 -12.01 -4.41 -1.79
C PHE A 6 -10.62 -4.94 -2.16
N LYS A 7 -10.42 -6.25 -2.00
CA LYS A 7 -9.19 -6.92 -2.44
C LYS A 7 -9.09 -6.88 -3.96
N GLN A 8 -10.19 -7.17 -4.66
CA GLN A 8 -10.25 -7.08 -6.12
C GLN A 8 -9.97 -5.65 -6.60
N ASP A 9 -10.54 -4.62 -5.96
CA ASP A 9 -10.25 -3.23 -6.32
C ASP A 9 -8.73 -2.92 -6.22
N ILE A 10 -8.09 -3.37 -5.13
CA ILE A 10 -6.64 -3.23 -4.95
C ILE A 10 -5.86 -4.01 -6.01
N ASP A 11 -6.28 -5.24 -6.32
CA ASP A 11 -5.66 -6.10 -7.33
C ASP A 11 -5.73 -5.44 -8.71
N ASP A 12 -6.89 -4.89 -9.08
CA ASP A 12 -7.13 -4.18 -10.34
C ASP A 12 -6.28 -2.90 -10.44
N LEU A 13 -6.19 -2.13 -9.35
CA LEU A 13 -5.34 -0.93 -9.30
C LEU A 13 -3.86 -1.27 -9.52
N ILE A 14 -3.38 -2.33 -8.87
CA ILE A 14 -1.98 -2.77 -9.00
C ILE A 14 -1.75 -3.35 -10.39
N HIS A 15 -2.70 -4.11 -10.92
CA HIS A 15 -2.62 -4.66 -12.28
C HIS A 15 -2.51 -3.54 -13.31
N GLU A 16 -3.37 -2.52 -13.25
CA GLU A 16 -3.30 -1.34 -14.14
C GLU A 16 -1.95 -0.62 -14.03
N PHE A 17 -1.40 -0.51 -12.81
CA PHE A 17 -0.05 0.04 -12.62
C PHE A 17 1.04 -0.83 -13.28
N VAL A 18 0.95 -2.14 -13.16
CA VAL A 18 1.91 -3.06 -13.79
C VAL A 18 1.84 -2.99 -15.32
N GLU A 19 0.63 -2.96 -15.89
CA GLU A 19 0.39 -2.86 -17.34
C GLU A 19 0.80 -1.49 -17.91
N SER A 20 0.86 -0.44 -17.07
CA SER A 20 1.36 0.87 -17.50
C SER A 20 2.86 0.91 -17.80
N GLU A 21 3.58 -0.19 -17.56
CA GLU A 21 5.04 -0.33 -17.68
C GLU A 21 5.83 0.75 -16.90
N SER A 22 5.18 1.38 -15.91
CA SER A 22 5.78 2.42 -15.08
C SER A 22 6.44 1.84 -13.83
N SER A 23 7.36 2.63 -13.27
CA SER A 23 7.99 2.39 -11.97
C SER A 23 7.86 3.58 -11.02
N THR A 24 7.06 4.60 -11.34
CA THR A 24 7.04 5.86 -10.58
C THR A 24 5.78 6.03 -9.75
N LEU A 25 5.92 6.65 -8.56
CA LEU A 25 4.78 7.02 -7.74
C LEU A 25 3.83 8.01 -8.47
N ASN A 26 4.36 8.86 -9.34
CA ASN A 26 3.51 9.81 -10.07
C ASN A 26 2.53 9.09 -10.99
N ASP A 27 2.94 7.99 -11.60
CA ASP A 27 2.07 7.16 -12.42
C ASP A 27 1.02 6.43 -11.59
N MET A 28 1.41 5.85 -10.45
CA MET A 28 0.44 5.31 -9.50
C MET A 28 -0.60 6.37 -9.09
N LYS A 29 -0.18 7.61 -8.79
CA LYS A 29 -1.10 8.70 -8.45
C LYS A 29 -2.04 9.05 -9.61
N ARG A 30 -1.54 9.03 -10.85
CA ARG A 30 -2.38 9.24 -12.05
C ARG A 30 -3.44 8.15 -12.18
N ILE A 31 -3.06 6.89 -12.02
CA ILE A 31 -3.96 5.74 -12.10
C ILE A 31 -4.98 5.79 -10.95
N TRP A 32 -4.52 6.04 -9.72
CA TRP A 32 -5.37 6.23 -8.54
C TRP A 32 -6.48 7.26 -8.78
N LEU A 33 -6.13 8.41 -9.35
CA LEU A 33 -7.09 9.47 -9.68
C LEU A 33 -8.03 9.06 -10.84
N SER A 34 -7.49 8.41 -11.87
CA SER A 34 -8.26 7.93 -13.03
C SER A 34 -9.35 6.94 -12.61
N MET A 35 -8.99 5.98 -11.76
CA MET A 35 -9.89 4.98 -11.20
C MET A 35 -10.79 5.53 -10.08
N LYS A 36 -10.59 6.81 -9.69
CA LYS A 36 -11.25 7.45 -8.55
C LYS A 36 -11.14 6.62 -7.27
N PHE A 37 -9.98 6.02 -7.05
CA PHE A 37 -9.81 4.94 -6.07
C PHE A 37 -10.09 5.36 -4.62
N SER A 38 -10.00 6.66 -4.30
CA SER A 38 -10.41 7.17 -2.98
C SER A 38 -11.87 6.88 -2.60
N TYR A 39 -12.75 6.53 -3.55
CA TYR A 39 -14.11 6.05 -3.23
C TYR A 39 -14.12 4.72 -2.45
N ILE A 40 -12.99 4.01 -2.36
CA ILE A 40 -12.85 2.81 -1.53
C ILE A 40 -13.27 3.07 -0.06
N TYR A 41 -13.09 4.29 0.45
CA TYR A 41 -13.50 4.66 1.81
C TYR A 41 -14.99 4.95 1.97
N GLU A 42 -15.71 5.29 0.90
CA GLU A 42 -17.15 5.56 0.96
C GLU A 42 -17.95 4.28 1.25
N ALA A 43 -17.38 3.12 0.90
CA ALA A 43 -17.90 1.81 1.24
C ALA A 43 -17.42 1.32 2.62
N SER A 44 -16.79 2.18 3.43
CA SER A 44 -16.33 1.81 4.77
C SER A 44 -17.53 1.46 5.69
N PRO A 45 -17.37 0.47 6.57
CA PRO A 45 -18.45 0.02 7.43
C PRO A 45 -18.62 1.00 8.61
N SER A 46 -19.86 1.19 9.05
CA SER A 46 -20.16 2.02 10.24
C SER A 46 -19.60 1.42 11.55
N THR A 47 -19.30 0.11 11.56
CA THR A 47 -18.67 -0.61 12.67
C THR A 47 -17.44 -1.36 12.17
N ASN A 48 -16.49 -1.68 13.05
CA ASN A 48 -15.25 -2.40 12.68
C ASN A 48 -14.36 -1.68 11.65
N LEU A 49 -14.39 -0.34 11.64
CA LEU A 49 -13.60 0.49 10.73
C LEU A 49 -12.09 0.20 10.80
N ALA A 50 -11.57 -0.04 12.02
CA ALA A 50 -10.17 -0.43 12.20
C ALA A 50 -9.82 -1.73 11.46
N PHE A 51 -10.70 -2.74 11.56
CA PHE A 51 -10.52 -4.01 10.86
C PHE A 51 -10.60 -3.83 9.34
N PHE A 52 -11.51 -3.00 8.85
CA PHE A 52 -11.58 -2.64 7.43
C PHE A 52 -10.27 -2.01 6.95
N MET A 53 -9.80 -0.94 7.62
CA MET A 53 -8.57 -0.25 7.25
C MET A 53 -7.34 -1.16 7.30
N GLN A 54 -7.22 -1.99 8.34
CA GLN A 54 -6.13 -2.96 8.44
C GLN A 54 -6.23 -4.05 7.38
N SER A 55 -7.43 -4.43 6.93
CA SER A 55 -7.60 -5.39 5.83
C SER A 55 -7.13 -4.81 4.49
N LEU A 56 -7.40 -3.52 4.21
CA LEU A 56 -6.88 -2.84 3.03
C LEU A 56 -5.34 -2.79 3.04
N TYR A 57 -4.77 -2.39 4.19
CA TYR A 57 -3.32 -2.35 4.34
C TYR A 57 -2.70 -3.74 4.22
N ALA A 58 -3.23 -4.76 4.91
CA ALA A 58 -2.70 -6.11 4.87
C ALA A 58 -2.70 -6.70 3.46
N HIS A 59 -3.78 -6.50 2.69
CA HIS A 59 -3.86 -6.96 1.31
C HIS A 59 -2.83 -6.25 0.42
N THR A 60 -2.69 -4.93 0.58
CA THR A 60 -1.69 -4.15 -0.17
C THR A 60 -0.25 -4.52 0.20
N ILE A 61 0.02 -4.77 1.48
CA ILE A 61 1.31 -5.25 1.98
C ILE A 61 1.65 -6.61 1.36
N SER A 62 0.66 -7.49 1.16
CA SER A 62 0.89 -8.79 0.55
C SER A 62 1.50 -8.69 -0.85
N HIS A 63 1.05 -7.74 -1.68
CA HIS A 63 1.64 -7.41 -2.98
C HIS A 63 3.05 -6.85 -2.87
N MET A 64 3.28 -5.95 -1.91
CA MET A 64 4.60 -5.33 -1.67
C MET A 64 5.67 -6.36 -1.29
N VAL A 65 5.31 -7.40 -0.52
CA VAL A 65 6.25 -8.41 -0.03
C VAL A 65 6.30 -9.68 -0.88
N ASN A 66 5.40 -9.81 -1.87
CA ASN A 66 5.36 -10.98 -2.75
C ASN A 66 6.64 -11.08 -3.60
N VAL A 67 6.95 -12.27 -4.11
CA VAL A 67 8.14 -12.55 -4.95
C VAL A 67 7.87 -12.24 -6.43
N ASP A 68 6.78 -11.54 -6.73
CA ASP A 68 6.45 -11.10 -8.08
C ASP A 68 7.47 -10.06 -8.60
N SER A 69 7.19 -9.51 -9.79
CA SER A 69 8.03 -8.50 -10.42
C SER A 69 8.30 -7.30 -9.50
N LEU A 70 9.43 -6.63 -9.72
CA LEU A 70 9.76 -5.37 -9.03
C LEU A 70 8.63 -4.35 -9.17
N THR A 71 8.01 -4.25 -10.36
CA THR A 71 6.87 -3.36 -10.62
C THR A 71 5.65 -3.69 -9.76
N CYS A 72 5.30 -4.97 -9.61
CA CYS A 72 4.19 -5.39 -8.74
C CYS A 72 4.44 -4.97 -7.27
N ARG A 73 5.65 -5.26 -6.77
CA ARG A 73 6.05 -4.87 -5.40
C ARG A 73 6.04 -3.35 -5.20
N LEU A 74 6.52 -2.59 -6.19
CA LEU A 74 6.43 -1.12 -6.18
C LEU A 74 4.98 -0.64 -6.21
N GLY A 75 4.11 -1.30 -6.99
CA GLY A 75 2.68 -1.07 -7.02
C GLY A 75 2.05 -1.23 -5.63
N GLY A 76 2.37 -2.32 -4.93
CA GLY A 76 1.98 -2.53 -3.54
C GLY A 76 2.44 -1.38 -2.62
N LEU A 77 3.72 -0.99 -2.67
CA LEU A 77 4.25 0.11 -1.86
C LEU A 77 3.55 1.45 -2.16
N TYR A 78 3.34 1.78 -3.43
CA TYR A 78 2.72 3.05 -3.83
C TYR A 78 1.22 3.07 -3.54
N CYS A 79 0.52 1.94 -3.69
CA CYS A 79 -0.86 1.79 -3.25
C CYS A 79 -0.98 2.00 -1.73
N LEU A 80 -0.09 1.37 -0.95
CA LEU A 80 -0.07 1.52 0.51
C LEU A 80 0.13 2.98 0.94
N TYR A 81 1.04 3.68 0.25
CA TYR A 81 1.26 5.11 0.44
C TYR A 81 -0.01 5.93 0.12
N CYS A 82 -0.66 5.68 -1.01
CA CYS A 82 -1.88 6.43 -1.39
C CYS A 82 -3.04 6.14 -0.43
N LEU A 83 -3.18 4.89 0.02
CA LEU A 83 -4.17 4.50 1.02
C LEU A 83 -3.96 5.22 2.37
N TYR A 84 -2.71 5.45 2.77
CA TYR A 84 -2.44 6.16 4.01
C TYR A 84 -2.68 7.67 3.88
N GLU A 85 -2.24 8.29 2.79
CA GLU A 85 -2.30 9.73 2.59
C GLU A 85 -3.70 10.25 2.27
N THR A 86 -4.56 9.42 1.69
CA THR A 86 -5.91 9.84 1.25
C THR A 86 -7.03 9.40 2.18
N GLN A 87 -6.72 8.71 3.27
CA GLN A 87 -7.73 8.27 4.23
C GLN A 87 -8.46 9.48 4.86
N PRO A 88 -9.79 9.42 5.03
CA PRO A 88 -10.57 10.55 5.56
C PRO A 88 -10.53 10.68 7.10
N PHE A 89 -9.74 9.85 7.80
CA PHE A 89 -9.81 9.70 9.25
C PHE A 89 -8.85 10.62 10.01
N LYS A 90 -9.33 11.17 11.13
CA LYS A 90 -8.56 12.01 12.06
C LYS A 90 -8.76 11.51 13.49
N PRO A 91 -7.73 10.97 14.16
CA PRO A 91 -6.36 10.74 13.67
C PRO A 91 -6.31 9.66 12.57
N PRO A 92 -5.26 9.64 11.72
CA PRO A 92 -5.10 8.62 10.69
C PRO A 92 -4.86 7.23 11.31
N PHE A 93 -5.46 6.21 10.70
CA PHE A 93 -5.12 4.82 10.96
C PHE A 93 -3.69 4.54 10.53
N LYS A 94 -2.92 4.01 11.48
CA LYS A 94 -1.51 3.64 11.30
C LYS A 94 -1.39 2.37 10.47
N ILE A 95 -0.27 2.23 9.79
CA ILE A 95 0.09 1.01 9.08
C ILE A 95 0.86 0.14 10.07
N TYR A 96 0.42 -1.11 10.24
CA TYR A 96 1.14 -2.10 11.03
C TYR A 96 1.91 -3.02 10.09
N LEU A 97 3.21 -3.15 10.34
CA LEU A 97 4.09 -4.09 9.66
C LEU A 97 4.76 -5.00 10.68
N SER A 98 4.84 -6.28 10.35
CA SER A 98 5.71 -7.22 11.03
C SER A 98 7.18 -6.94 10.73
N LEU A 99 8.07 -7.46 11.57
CA LEU A 99 9.52 -7.41 11.34
C LEU A 99 9.90 -8.00 9.98
N ARG A 100 9.24 -9.09 9.56
CA ARG A 100 9.51 -9.73 8.27
C ARG A 100 9.13 -8.84 7.08
N GLU A 101 7.96 -8.20 7.14
CA GLU A 101 7.50 -7.29 6.08
C GLU A 101 8.38 -6.03 6.02
N MET A 102 8.87 -5.57 7.18
CA MET A 102 9.83 -4.47 7.23
C MET A 102 11.15 -4.81 6.54
N GLU A 103 11.71 -6.01 6.76
CA GLU A 103 12.92 -6.44 6.04
C GLU A 103 12.67 -6.53 4.53
N LYS A 104 11.50 -7.04 4.11
CA LYS A 104 11.11 -7.07 2.69
C LYS A 104 10.99 -5.68 2.08
N LEU A 105 10.42 -4.72 2.81
CA LEU A 105 10.37 -3.32 2.39
C LEU A 105 11.78 -2.72 2.23
N LYS A 106 12.70 -2.97 3.16
CA LYS A 106 14.10 -2.52 3.04
C LYS A 106 14.78 -3.11 1.79
N THR A 107 14.57 -4.39 1.53
CA THR A 107 15.07 -5.05 0.32
C THR A 107 14.50 -4.40 -0.94
N LEU A 108 13.18 -4.18 -1.01
CA LEU A 108 12.54 -3.50 -2.14
C LEU A 108 13.12 -2.10 -2.38
N VAL A 109 13.35 -1.34 -1.31
CA VAL A 109 13.95 0.01 -1.40
C VAL A 109 15.38 -0.04 -1.93
N ALA A 110 16.17 -1.03 -1.50
CA ALA A 110 17.54 -1.22 -1.99
C ALA A 110 17.55 -1.58 -3.48
N GLU A 111 16.73 -2.56 -3.89
CA GLU A 111 16.58 -2.96 -5.30
C GLU A 111 16.14 -1.78 -6.19
N ALA A 112 15.12 -1.02 -5.76
CA ALA A 112 14.63 0.13 -6.50
C ALA A 112 15.72 1.21 -6.65
N LYS A 113 16.54 1.42 -5.61
CA LYS A 113 17.68 2.34 -5.65
C LYS A 113 18.75 1.89 -6.65
N GLU A 114 19.07 0.60 -6.70
CA GLU A 114 20.00 0.03 -7.68
C GLU A 114 19.51 0.25 -9.13
N MET A 115 18.19 0.19 -9.33
CA MET A 115 17.54 0.48 -10.62
C MET A 115 17.35 1.99 -10.90
N GLY A 116 17.85 2.87 -10.02
CA GLY A 116 17.72 4.33 -10.19
C GLY A 116 16.31 4.88 -9.92
N ILE A 117 15.40 4.07 -9.37
CA ILE A 117 14.03 4.44 -9.07
C ILE A 117 13.98 5.17 -7.73
N LYS A 118 13.39 6.38 -7.72
CA LYS A 118 13.16 7.13 -6.49
C LYS A 118 11.91 6.63 -5.79
N VAL A 119 12.11 5.92 -4.68
CA VAL A 119 11.01 5.40 -3.83
C VAL A 119 10.67 6.33 -2.68
N VAL A 120 9.40 6.34 -2.30
CA VAL A 120 8.90 7.17 -1.20
C VAL A 120 9.07 6.44 0.13
N TYR A 121 10.25 6.60 0.73
CA TYR A 121 10.58 6.03 2.05
C TYR A 121 10.06 6.89 3.22
N ARG A 122 9.97 8.22 3.06
CA ARG A 122 9.78 9.16 4.19
C ARG A 122 8.47 9.02 4.97
N TYR A 123 7.47 8.35 4.41
CA TYR A 123 6.16 8.18 5.05
C TYR A 123 6.09 6.89 5.86
N CYS A 124 6.94 5.93 5.54
CA CYS A 124 7.15 4.72 6.33
C CYS A 124 7.66 5.09 7.75
N ASP A 125 8.60 6.04 7.88
CA ASP A 125 9.12 6.48 9.19
C ASP A 125 8.08 7.16 10.10
N ARG A 126 7.03 7.81 9.54
CA ARG A 126 6.00 8.51 10.33
C ARG A 126 4.75 7.66 10.58
N ALA A 127 4.43 6.74 9.67
CA ALA A 127 3.20 5.95 9.68
C ALA A 127 3.36 4.54 10.25
N ILE A 128 4.58 3.98 10.19
CA ILE A 128 4.84 2.62 10.67
C ILE A 128 5.13 2.65 12.15
N HIS A 129 4.25 2.02 12.92
CA HIS A 129 4.69 1.47 14.19
C HIS A 129 5.14 0.03 13.96
N LEU A 130 6.42 -0.22 14.24
CA LEU A 130 6.84 -1.54 14.67
C LEU A 130 5.98 -1.86 15.89
N ASN A 131 5.13 -2.89 15.79
CA ASN A 131 4.48 -3.41 16.97
C ASN A 131 5.59 -3.71 17.98
N GLY A 132 5.51 -3.07 19.15
CA GLY A 132 6.41 -3.31 20.26
C GLY A 132 6.37 -4.78 20.63
N LEU A 133 7.38 -5.51 20.17
CA LEU A 133 7.81 -6.79 20.72
C LEU A 133 9.31 -6.68 20.91
N VAL A 134 9.67 -5.91 21.95
CA VAL A 134 10.80 -6.27 22.80
C VAL A 134 10.34 -7.52 23.55
N TYR A 135 10.92 -8.66 23.20
CA TYR A 135 11.43 -9.67 24.13
C TYR A 135 12.62 -10.36 23.48
#